data_AF-N6TBJ1-F1
#
_entry.id   AF-N6TBJ1-F1
#
_cell.length_a   1.000
_cell.length_b   1.000
_cell.length_c   1.000
_cell.angle_alpha   90.00
_cell.angle_beta   90.00
_cell.angle_gamma   90.00
#
_symmetry.space_group_name_H-M   'P 1'
#
loop_
_entity.id
_entity.type
_entity.pdbx_description
1 polymer ?
#
loop_
_entity_poly.entity_id
_entity_poly.type
_entity_poly.pdbx_seq_one_letter_code
_entity_poly.pdbx_strand_id
1 'polypeptide(L)'
;MFWGQVNGGLPASRVHVTTMEDISNVHVTDYIPTIYTTPATLHYKQNNQAKKANIFLERNGVVIVLYNKTKDMLVLVKQFRPSVFHQLVPEAERTSVDTNKYPPKQAITLEFCAGLEDKDAPSEVVAQEEILEECGYQVPLEDLEQIFRFCNLSETTGARSTFFYCEVTEAQRVSQGGGSVEEHEIVEVIEMKVEDVLNYSRQSYVCSPMNFMFLFNWFLYHKYPKTRQIAYRKTFCKSLIKSHIKGLSSHPSAEEKSTHFGFETVKESEKQQKVHKVFENVAKDYDLMNDAMSLGIHRIWKDQFMCKLGPVENTKLLDVAGGTGNAEELPFQDNTFNAYTIAFGIRNCTRIDKVLSEAYRVLQPGGRFLCLEFSQLEIAAAQCIIHTYFGKYFRIYDQYSFQVIPVLGQLLAGQWKPYQYLVESIRQFPKQETFKTMIEEAGFRQVSYENLTLGVVAIHSGFKL
;
A
#
# COMPACT_ATOMS: atom_id res chain seq x y z
N MET A 1 -11.16 14.90 16.36
CA MET A 1 -10.70 16.21 16.90
C MET A 1 -9.43 16.61 16.18
N PHE A 2 -9.51 17.40 15.10
CA PHE A 2 -8.43 18.25 14.56
C PHE A 2 -9.06 19.12 13.45
N TRP A 3 -9.69 20.22 13.84
CA TRP A 3 -10.10 21.30 12.93
C TRP A 3 -9.66 22.60 13.60
N GLY A 4 -8.56 23.18 13.13
CA GLY A 4 -8.10 24.49 13.56
C GLY A 4 -8.88 25.56 12.79
N GLN A 5 -9.58 26.42 13.54
CA GLN A 5 -10.22 27.63 13.03
C GLN A 5 -9.17 28.57 12.43
N VAL A 6 -9.46 29.12 11.24
CA VAL A 6 -8.86 30.37 10.77
C VAL A 6 -10.01 31.34 10.52
N ASN A 7 -10.27 32.20 11.51
CA ASN A 7 -11.19 33.34 11.37
C ASN A 7 -10.39 34.56 10.93
N GLY A 8 -10.71 35.10 9.75
CA GLY A 8 -10.31 36.44 9.31
C GLY A 8 -11.51 37.10 8.65
N GLY A 9 -12.17 38.02 9.36
CA GLY A 9 -13.41 38.64 8.94
C GLY A 9 -13.25 39.75 7.89
N LEU A 10 -14.18 39.80 6.96
CA LEU A 10 -14.56 41.00 6.19
C LEU A 10 -16.10 41.12 6.19
N PRO A 11 -16.66 42.34 6.14
CA PRO A 11 -18.03 42.62 6.56
C PRO A 11 -19.09 42.17 5.54
N ALA A 12 -20.25 41.81 6.09
CA ALA A 12 -21.41 41.26 5.40
C ALA A 12 -22.03 42.22 4.36
N SER A 13 -21.85 41.89 3.07
CA SER A 13 -22.90 42.04 2.07
C SER A 13 -23.47 40.64 1.82
N ARG A 14 -24.79 40.48 2.02
CA ARG A 14 -25.50 39.20 1.81
C ARG A 14 -25.52 38.87 0.32
N VAL A 15 -24.46 38.25 -0.16
CA VAL A 15 -24.53 37.32 -1.28
C VAL A 15 -25.04 36.02 -0.67
N HIS A 16 -26.20 35.51 -1.12
CA HIS A 16 -26.58 34.14 -0.79
C HIS A 16 -25.52 33.24 -1.43
N VAL A 17 -24.52 32.84 -0.64
CA VAL A 17 -23.55 31.82 -1.04
C VAL A 17 -24.33 30.52 -1.00
N THR A 18 -24.75 30.02 -2.16
CA THR A 18 -25.39 28.71 -2.27
C THR A 18 -24.38 27.66 -1.84
N THR A 19 -24.55 27.10 -0.64
CA THR A 19 -23.67 26.06 -0.10
C THR A 19 -24.22 24.69 -0.44
N MET A 20 -23.39 23.74 -0.91
CA MET A 20 -23.81 22.36 -1.20
C MET A 20 -24.43 21.61 -0.01
N GLU A 21 -24.22 22.11 1.20
CA GLU A 21 -24.71 21.54 2.45
C GLU A 21 -26.16 21.96 2.79
N ASP A 22 -26.72 22.97 2.09
CA ASP A 22 -28.06 23.50 2.34
C ASP A 22 -29.13 22.63 1.66
N ILE A 23 -29.46 21.51 2.30
CA ILE A 23 -30.45 20.54 1.81
C ILE A 23 -31.63 20.46 2.78
N SER A 24 -32.84 20.49 2.22
CA SER A 24 -34.10 20.34 2.96
C SER A 24 -35.12 19.55 2.14
N ASN A 25 -36.22 19.11 2.78
CA ASN A 25 -37.32 18.38 2.14
C ASN A 25 -36.92 17.06 1.43
N VAL A 26 -35.97 16.32 1.99
CA VAL A 26 -35.48 15.06 1.40
C VAL A 26 -36.51 13.93 1.60
N HIS A 27 -36.95 13.36 0.49
CA HIS A 27 -37.82 12.17 0.44
C HIS A 27 -37.52 11.39 -0.85
N VAL A 28 -37.82 10.09 -0.85
CA VAL A 28 -37.62 9.20 -2.00
C VAL A 28 -38.98 8.90 -2.63
N THR A 29 -39.07 9.01 -3.96
CA THR A 29 -40.27 8.64 -4.73
C THR A 29 -40.00 7.43 -5.60
N ASP A 30 -41.05 6.90 -6.24
CA ASP A 30 -40.88 5.98 -7.36
C ASP A 30 -40.00 6.60 -8.44
N TYR A 31 -39.32 5.72 -9.18
CA TYR A 31 -38.36 6.13 -10.19
C TYR A 31 -39.04 6.90 -11.34
N ILE A 32 -38.53 8.09 -11.62
CA ILE A 32 -38.96 8.93 -12.74
C ILE A 32 -37.87 8.87 -13.82
N PRO A 33 -38.14 8.36 -15.03
CA PRO A 33 -37.17 8.34 -16.12
C PRO A 33 -36.58 9.72 -16.42
N THR A 34 -35.26 9.75 -16.64
CA THR A 34 -34.52 10.97 -16.96
C THR A 34 -33.79 10.81 -18.31
N ILE A 35 -33.24 11.90 -18.82
CA ILE A 35 -32.39 11.87 -20.03
C ILE A 35 -31.01 11.20 -19.78
N TYR A 36 -30.66 10.97 -18.52
CA TYR A 36 -29.37 10.43 -18.08
C TYR A 36 -29.45 8.94 -17.76
N THR A 37 -30.54 8.51 -17.13
CA THR A 37 -30.80 7.11 -16.79
C THR A 37 -32.22 6.71 -17.17
N THR A 38 -32.40 5.48 -17.65
CA THR A 38 -33.72 4.89 -17.88
C THR A 38 -33.70 3.38 -17.60
N PRO A 39 -34.55 2.84 -16.71
CA PRO A 39 -34.65 1.41 -16.45
C PRO A 39 -35.24 0.73 -17.68
N ALA A 40 -34.62 -0.36 -18.09
CA ALA A 40 -35.03 -1.14 -19.23
C ALA A 40 -34.95 -2.63 -18.93
N THR A 41 -35.72 -3.42 -19.67
CA THR A 41 -35.62 -4.89 -19.65
C THR A 41 -34.98 -5.35 -20.93
N LEU A 42 -33.80 -5.94 -20.83
CA LEU A 42 -33.08 -6.56 -21.95
C LEU A 42 -33.66 -7.96 -22.21
N HIS A 43 -34.20 -8.17 -23.41
CA HIS A 43 -34.68 -9.47 -23.87
C HIS A 43 -33.64 -10.10 -24.80
N TYR A 44 -33.16 -11.30 -24.48
CA TYR A 44 -32.14 -11.98 -25.26
C TYR A 44 -32.34 -13.50 -25.26
N LYS A 45 -31.66 -14.20 -26.18
CA LYS A 45 -31.61 -15.67 -26.20
C LYS A 45 -30.18 -16.13 -25.90
N GLN A 46 -30.03 -17.06 -24.97
CA GLN A 46 -28.76 -17.74 -24.70
C GLN A 46 -28.98 -19.24 -24.81
N ASN A 47 -28.20 -19.91 -25.67
CA ASN A 47 -28.39 -21.34 -25.98
C ASN A 47 -29.84 -21.67 -26.38
N ASN A 48 -30.43 -20.85 -27.27
CA ASN A 48 -31.84 -20.93 -27.69
C ASN A 48 -32.90 -20.77 -26.59
N GLN A 49 -32.51 -20.51 -25.35
CA GLN A 49 -33.45 -20.22 -24.26
C GLN A 49 -33.67 -18.71 -24.14
N ALA A 50 -34.94 -18.30 -24.09
CA ALA A 50 -35.31 -16.92 -23.87
C ALA A 50 -34.98 -16.49 -22.43
N LYS A 51 -34.26 -15.38 -22.30
CA LYS A 51 -33.88 -14.77 -21.04
C LYS A 51 -34.27 -13.29 -21.01
N LYS A 52 -34.40 -12.77 -19.81
CA LYS A 52 -34.65 -11.35 -19.53
C LYS A 52 -33.68 -10.89 -18.45
N ALA A 53 -33.20 -9.66 -18.54
CA ALA A 53 -32.40 -9.01 -17.51
C ALA A 53 -32.87 -7.57 -17.33
N ASN A 54 -32.91 -7.08 -16.09
CA ASN A 54 -33.19 -5.67 -15.82
C ASN A 54 -31.87 -4.90 -15.84
N ILE A 55 -31.84 -3.82 -16.59
CA ILE A 55 -30.67 -2.95 -16.76
C ILE A 55 -31.07 -1.49 -16.60
N PHE A 56 -30.10 -0.62 -16.36
CA PHE A 56 -30.25 0.81 -16.51
C PHE A 56 -29.48 1.26 -17.74
N LEU A 57 -30.19 1.90 -18.67
CA LEU A 57 -29.56 2.57 -19.79
C LEU A 57 -28.93 3.85 -19.24
N GLU A 58 -27.62 3.93 -19.29
CA GLU A 58 -26.79 5.05 -18.83
C GLU A 58 -25.89 5.49 -19.97
N ARG A 59 -25.54 6.78 -20.02
CA ARG A 59 -24.60 7.30 -21.02
C ARG A 59 -23.17 6.94 -20.66
N ASN A 60 -22.31 6.93 -21.66
CA ASN A 60 -20.87 6.85 -21.43
C ASN A 60 -20.38 8.15 -20.78
N GLY A 61 -19.16 8.14 -20.24
CA GLY A 61 -18.58 9.33 -19.63
C GLY A 61 -17.07 9.41 -19.75
N VAL A 62 -16.51 10.49 -19.24
CA VAL A 62 -15.09 10.78 -19.16
C VAL A 62 -14.70 11.09 -17.72
N VAL A 63 -13.48 10.76 -17.33
CA VAL A 63 -12.92 11.15 -16.02
C VAL A 63 -11.46 11.57 -16.22
N ILE A 64 -11.08 12.70 -15.64
CA ILE A 64 -9.82 13.37 -15.93
C ILE A 64 -9.03 13.56 -14.64
N VAL A 65 -7.81 13.00 -14.61
CA VAL A 65 -6.81 13.32 -13.60
C VAL A 65 -6.08 14.58 -14.01
N LEU A 66 -6.30 15.65 -13.25
CA LEU A 66 -5.63 16.94 -13.42
C LEU A 66 -4.53 17.14 -12.39
N TYR A 67 -3.31 17.41 -12.86
CA TYR A 67 -2.16 17.71 -12.01
C TYR A 67 -1.61 19.10 -12.32
N ASN A 68 -1.69 19.98 -11.33
CA ASN A 68 -1.14 21.34 -11.42
C ASN A 68 0.36 21.30 -11.12
N LYS A 69 1.18 21.42 -12.17
CA LYS A 69 2.65 21.40 -12.06
C LYS A 69 3.22 22.63 -11.36
N THR A 70 2.55 23.77 -11.46
CA THR A 70 3.02 25.02 -10.86
C THR A 70 2.92 24.96 -9.34
N LYS A 71 1.83 24.41 -8.82
CA LYS A 71 1.57 24.29 -7.38
C LYS A 71 1.97 22.94 -6.77
N ASP A 72 2.28 21.94 -7.60
CA ASP A 72 2.55 20.57 -7.18
C ASP A 72 1.35 19.95 -6.43
N MET A 73 0.16 20.10 -7.03
CA MET A 73 -1.11 19.68 -6.42
C MET A 73 -2.01 18.97 -7.44
N LEU A 74 -2.82 18.03 -6.96
CA LEU A 74 -3.92 17.46 -7.74
C LEU A 74 -5.12 18.40 -7.69
N VAL A 75 -5.76 18.60 -8.83
CA VAL A 75 -7.02 19.33 -8.94
C VAL A 75 -8.15 18.30 -8.86
N LEU A 76 -9.00 18.45 -7.84
CA LEU A 76 -10.12 17.58 -7.54
C LEU A 76 -11.39 18.43 -7.44
N VAL A 77 -12.53 17.76 -7.48
CA VAL A 77 -13.84 18.39 -7.30
C VAL A 77 -14.54 17.80 -6.08
N LYS A 78 -15.28 18.63 -5.37
CA LYS A 78 -16.24 18.18 -4.36
C LYS A 78 -17.65 18.41 -4.86
N GLN A 79 -18.48 17.40 -4.67
CA GLN A 79 -19.89 17.43 -5.05
C GLN A 79 -20.70 16.67 -4.01
N PHE A 80 -21.91 17.15 -3.72
CA PHE A 80 -22.87 16.37 -2.95
C PHE A 80 -23.42 15.24 -3.82
N ARG A 81 -23.31 13.99 -3.36
CA ARG A 81 -23.85 12.82 -4.08
C ARG A 81 -25.13 12.30 -3.39
N PRO A 82 -26.32 12.49 -3.99
CA PRO A 82 -27.59 12.06 -3.40
C PRO A 82 -27.66 10.56 -3.09
N SER A 83 -27.04 9.72 -3.94
CA SER A 83 -26.99 8.26 -3.74
C SER A 83 -26.20 7.86 -2.48
N VAL A 84 -25.10 8.57 -2.19
CA VAL A 84 -24.31 8.39 -0.97
C VAL A 84 -25.12 8.84 0.24
N PHE A 85 -25.78 10.00 0.16
CA PHE A 85 -26.62 10.51 1.23
C PHE A 85 -27.76 9.56 1.58
N HIS A 86 -28.45 9.03 0.57
CA HIS A 86 -29.51 8.04 0.75
C HIS A 86 -29.02 6.78 1.49
N GLN A 87 -27.78 6.35 1.25
CA GLN A 87 -27.22 5.17 1.90
C GLN A 87 -26.83 5.41 3.37
N LEU A 88 -26.52 6.66 3.75
CA LEU A 88 -26.27 7.04 5.14
C LEU A 88 -27.53 6.96 6.01
N VAL A 89 -28.70 7.19 5.42
CA VAL A 89 -29.98 7.19 6.13
C VAL A 89 -30.52 5.75 6.24
N PRO A 90 -30.82 5.25 7.46
CA PRO A 90 -31.45 3.95 7.66
C PRO A 90 -32.81 3.87 6.97
N GLU A 91 -33.16 2.69 6.44
CA GLU A 91 -34.37 2.48 5.64
C GLU A 91 -35.66 2.97 6.32
N ALA A 92 -35.78 2.75 7.63
CA ALA A 92 -36.93 3.19 8.44
C ALA A 92 -37.11 4.72 8.53
N GLU A 93 -36.09 5.50 8.19
CA GLU A 93 -36.07 6.96 8.31
C GLU A 93 -36.00 7.68 6.95
N ARG A 94 -36.11 6.94 5.83
CA ARG A 94 -35.97 7.51 4.47
C ARG A 94 -37.21 8.25 3.95
N THR A 95 -38.37 8.07 4.60
CA THR A 95 -39.62 8.75 4.21
C THR A 95 -39.61 10.23 4.59
N SER A 96 -38.91 10.60 5.67
CA SER A 96 -38.71 11.99 6.09
C SER A 96 -37.37 12.08 6.81
N VAL A 97 -36.35 12.59 6.11
CA VAL A 97 -34.97 12.60 6.61
C VAL A 97 -34.73 13.87 7.44
N ASP A 98 -34.28 13.70 8.68
CA ASP A 98 -33.78 14.80 9.51
C ASP A 98 -32.31 15.09 9.16
N THR A 99 -32.07 16.24 8.51
CA THR A 99 -30.74 16.67 8.07
C THR A 99 -29.84 17.12 9.23
N ASN A 100 -30.39 17.35 10.43
CA ASN A 100 -29.58 17.57 11.63
C ASN A 100 -29.00 16.26 12.17
N LYS A 101 -29.78 15.17 12.07
CA LYS A 101 -29.37 13.83 12.48
C LYS A 101 -28.40 13.21 11.47
N TYR A 102 -28.62 13.46 10.17
CA TYR A 102 -27.75 13.01 9.09
C TYR A 102 -27.24 14.23 8.29
N PRO A 103 -26.10 14.83 8.71
CA PRO A 103 -25.56 16.02 8.05
C PRO A 103 -25.18 15.76 6.58
N PRO A 104 -25.67 16.57 5.61
CA PRO A 104 -25.36 16.44 4.18
C PRO A 104 -23.86 16.42 3.85
N LYS A 105 -23.04 17.07 4.67
CA LYS A 105 -21.57 17.09 4.55
C LYS A 105 -20.94 15.69 4.47
N GLN A 106 -21.56 14.68 5.08
CA GLN A 106 -21.06 13.30 5.05
C GLN A 106 -21.21 12.63 3.68
N ALA A 107 -22.05 13.18 2.80
CA ALA A 107 -22.26 12.71 1.43
C ALA A 107 -21.59 13.60 0.38
N ILE A 108 -20.72 14.52 0.81
CA ILE A 108 -19.84 15.25 -0.09
C ILE A 108 -18.66 14.34 -0.43
N THR A 109 -18.57 13.99 -1.71
CA THR A 109 -17.51 13.14 -2.24
C THR A 109 -16.36 13.98 -2.76
N LEU A 110 -15.17 13.40 -2.76
CA LEU A 110 -13.99 13.99 -3.39
C LEU A 110 -13.70 13.21 -4.67
N GLU A 111 -13.74 13.85 -5.82
CA GLU A 111 -13.70 13.17 -7.11
C GLU A 111 -12.70 13.83 -8.06
N PHE A 112 -12.35 13.11 -9.11
CA PHE A 112 -11.70 13.72 -10.26
C PHE A 112 -12.77 14.36 -11.15
N CYS A 113 -12.35 15.37 -11.92
CA CYS A 113 -13.22 16.01 -12.91
C CYS A 113 -13.82 14.95 -13.84
N ALA A 114 -15.11 15.00 -14.06
CA ALA A 114 -15.83 13.96 -14.79
C ALA A 114 -17.06 14.52 -15.47
N GLY A 115 -17.40 13.94 -16.63
CA GLY A 115 -18.55 14.37 -17.42
C GLY A 115 -19.17 13.23 -18.21
N LEU A 116 -20.37 13.48 -18.74
CA LEU A 116 -21.08 12.53 -19.58
C LEU A 116 -20.79 12.80 -21.07
N GLU A 117 -20.65 11.73 -21.85
CA GLU A 117 -20.58 11.82 -23.30
C GLU A 117 -22.01 12.01 -23.84
N ASP A 118 -22.50 13.25 -23.79
CA ASP A 118 -23.87 13.62 -24.16
C ASP A 118 -23.99 14.22 -25.57
N LYS A 119 -22.91 14.84 -26.05
CA LYS A 119 -22.73 15.40 -27.39
C LYS A 119 -22.12 14.36 -28.34
N ASP A 120 -22.41 14.49 -29.64
CA ASP A 120 -21.76 13.69 -30.69
C ASP A 120 -20.35 14.24 -30.97
N ALA A 121 -19.47 14.08 -29.99
CA ALA A 121 -18.10 14.58 -29.99
C ALA A 121 -17.12 13.48 -29.51
N PRO A 122 -15.85 13.51 -29.95
CA PRO A 122 -14.82 12.63 -29.41
C PRO A 122 -14.66 12.81 -27.89
N SER A 123 -14.34 11.72 -27.19
CA SER A 123 -14.14 11.71 -25.73
C SER A 123 -13.13 12.76 -25.26
N GLU A 124 -12.12 13.08 -26.07
CA GLU A 124 -11.11 14.09 -25.81
C GLU A 124 -11.68 15.50 -25.77
N VAL A 125 -12.65 15.80 -26.65
CA VAL A 125 -13.32 17.10 -26.71
C VAL A 125 -14.23 17.28 -25.50
N VAL A 126 -15.00 16.24 -25.16
CA VAL A 126 -15.81 16.23 -23.94
C VAL A 126 -14.93 16.44 -22.71
N ALA A 127 -13.81 15.72 -22.59
CA ALA A 127 -12.88 15.90 -21.48
C ALA A 127 -12.31 17.33 -21.39
N GLN A 128 -12.00 17.96 -22.52
CA GLN A 128 -11.54 19.35 -22.55
C GLN A 128 -12.61 20.33 -22.06
N GLU A 129 -13.87 20.15 -22.47
CA GLU A 129 -15.00 20.97 -22.03
C GLU A 129 -15.21 20.85 -20.52
N GLU A 130 -15.22 19.64 -19.97
CA GLU A 130 -15.39 19.38 -18.54
C GLU A 130 -14.28 20.01 -17.68
N ILE A 131 -13.02 19.94 -18.14
CA ILE A 131 -11.89 20.57 -17.45
C ILE A 131 -12.07 22.10 -17.37
N LEU A 132 -12.63 22.70 -18.41
CA LEU A 132 -12.90 24.13 -18.45
C LEU A 132 -14.09 24.51 -17.55
N GLU A 133 -15.18 23.74 -17.61
CA GLU A 133 -16.41 24.00 -16.89
C GLU A 133 -16.27 23.72 -15.38
N GLU A 134 -15.81 22.53 -15.02
CA GLU A 134 -15.69 22.14 -13.62
C GLU A 134 -14.47 22.77 -12.96
N CYS A 135 -13.30 22.74 -13.61
CA CYS A 135 -12.02 23.08 -12.98
C CYS A 135 -11.46 24.46 -13.38
N GLY A 136 -11.97 25.07 -14.46
CA GLY A 136 -11.57 26.40 -14.92
C GLY A 136 -10.25 26.48 -15.67
N TYR A 137 -9.75 25.35 -16.20
CA TYR A 137 -8.52 25.29 -16.96
C TYR A 137 -8.78 25.16 -18.46
N GLN A 138 -8.09 25.96 -19.28
CA GLN A 138 -8.10 25.82 -20.72
C GLN A 138 -6.89 24.99 -21.17
N VAL A 139 -7.17 23.78 -21.65
CA VAL A 139 -6.12 22.81 -22.05
C VAL A 139 -6.23 22.48 -23.54
N PRO A 140 -5.13 22.41 -24.30
CA PRO A 140 -5.13 21.88 -25.67
C PRO A 140 -5.46 20.37 -25.70
N LEU A 141 -6.00 19.87 -26.82
CA LEU A 141 -6.35 18.45 -26.96
C LEU A 141 -5.10 17.55 -26.97
N GLU A 142 -3.98 18.05 -27.48
CA GLU A 142 -2.69 17.34 -27.51
C GLU A 142 -2.09 17.09 -26.13
N ASP A 143 -2.51 17.84 -25.11
CA ASP A 143 -2.05 17.68 -23.73
C ASP A 143 -2.88 16.63 -22.96
N LEU A 144 -3.94 16.09 -23.57
CA LEU A 144 -4.75 15.02 -23.00
C LEU A 144 -4.15 13.65 -23.33
N GLU A 145 -3.67 12.96 -22.30
CA GLU A 145 -3.21 11.58 -22.39
C GLU A 145 -4.36 10.63 -22.05
N GLN A 146 -4.88 9.88 -23.02
CA GLN A 146 -5.85 8.82 -22.74
C GLN A 146 -5.16 7.65 -22.02
N ILE A 147 -5.66 7.32 -20.83
CA ILE A 147 -5.09 6.26 -19.99
C ILE A 147 -5.66 4.90 -20.39
N PHE A 148 -6.97 4.72 -20.25
CA PHE A 148 -7.70 3.51 -20.64
C PHE A 148 -9.21 3.76 -20.71
N ARG A 149 -9.96 2.77 -21.19
CA ARG A 149 -11.42 2.73 -21.20
C ARG A 149 -11.89 1.52 -20.41
N PHE A 150 -12.95 1.67 -19.62
CA PHE A 150 -13.51 0.56 -18.86
C PHE A 150 -15.03 0.63 -18.78
N CYS A 151 -15.61 -0.49 -18.40
CA CYS A 151 -17.04 -0.69 -18.25
C CYS A 151 -17.43 -0.45 -16.79
N ASN A 152 -18.32 0.52 -16.57
CA ASN A 152 -18.95 0.79 -15.28
C ASN A 152 -20.01 -0.27 -15.00
N LEU A 153 -20.05 -0.71 -13.73
CA LEU A 153 -21.15 -1.51 -13.16
C LEU A 153 -21.71 -2.55 -14.15
N SER A 154 -20.87 -3.51 -14.54
CA SER A 154 -21.11 -4.46 -15.64
C SER A 154 -22.37 -5.32 -15.48
N GLU A 155 -22.92 -5.41 -14.27
CA GLU A 155 -24.16 -6.14 -13.97
C GLU A 155 -25.41 -5.32 -14.28
N THR A 156 -25.35 -3.99 -14.19
CA THR A 156 -26.54 -3.12 -14.19
C THR A 156 -26.60 -2.16 -15.37
N THR A 157 -25.50 -1.53 -15.78
CA THR A 157 -25.53 -0.50 -16.84
C THR A 157 -24.64 -0.88 -18.02
N GLY A 158 -23.40 -1.27 -17.72
CA GLY A 158 -22.40 -1.55 -18.73
C GLY A 158 -21.88 -0.31 -19.46
N ALA A 159 -22.23 0.90 -19.00
CA ALA A 159 -21.77 2.15 -19.57
C ALA A 159 -20.24 2.23 -19.57
N ARG A 160 -19.65 2.88 -20.58
CA ARG A 160 -18.20 3.01 -20.69
C ARG A 160 -17.74 4.35 -20.14
N SER A 161 -16.68 4.34 -19.34
CA SER A 161 -15.95 5.57 -19.00
C SER A 161 -14.54 5.56 -19.62
N THR A 162 -14.15 6.72 -20.17
CA THR A 162 -12.82 6.96 -20.73
C THR A 162 -12.00 7.81 -19.78
N PHE A 163 -10.81 7.37 -19.44
CA PHE A 163 -9.95 8.09 -18.49
C PHE A 163 -8.84 8.86 -19.20
N PHE A 164 -8.63 10.09 -18.74
CA PHE A 164 -7.60 10.99 -19.24
C PHE A 164 -6.69 11.48 -18.11
N TYR A 165 -5.47 11.82 -18.47
CA TYR A 165 -4.52 12.55 -17.64
C TYR A 165 -4.12 13.83 -18.35
N CYS A 166 -4.06 14.94 -17.61
CA CYS A 166 -3.56 16.20 -18.14
C CYS A 166 -2.76 16.96 -17.07
N GLU A 167 -1.69 17.60 -17.50
CA GLU A 167 -0.87 18.47 -16.66
C GLU A 167 -1.20 19.93 -16.97
N VAL A 168 -1.55 20.67 -15.93
CA VAL A 168 -1.92 22.09 -16.05
C VAL A 168 -0.96 22.99 -15.31
N THR A 169 -0.99 24.27 -15.66
CA THR A 169 -0.24 25.34 -15.02
C THR A 169 -1.18 26.49 -14.68
N GLU A 170 -0.77 27.36 -13.76
CA GLU A 170 -1.58 28.53 -13.39
C GLU A 170 -1.87 29.47 -14.57
N ALA A 171 -1.02 29.48 -15.60
CA ALA A 171 -1.23 30.28 -16.80
C ALA A 171 -2.42 29.80 -17.64
N GLN A 172 -2.81 28.53 -17.50
CA GLN A 172 -3.95 27.93 -18.20
C GLN A 172 -5.26 28.12 -17.43
N ARG A 173 -5.23 28.73 -16.24
CA ARG A 173 -6.44 28.95 -15.43
C ARG A 173 -7.18 30.20 -15.91
N VAL A 174 -8.37 30.00 -16.48
CA VAL A 174 -9.18 31.09 -17.07
C VAL A 174 -10.40 31.43 -16.21
N SER A 175 -10.85 30.53 -15.34
CA SER A 175 -11.96 30.76 -14.41
C SER A 175 -11.71 30.06 -13.06
N GLN A 176 -12.61 30.26 -12.09
CA GLN A 176 -12.54 29.54 -10.81
C GLN A 176 -13.09 28.11 -10.90
N GLY A 177 -13.67 27.72 -12.05
CA GLY A 177 -14.51 26.52 -12.18
C GLY A 177 -15.86 26.69 -11.48
N GLY A 178 -16.53 25.58 -11.18
CA GLY A 178 -17.77 25.59 -10.40
C GLY A 178 -18.92 24.73 -10.96
N GLY A 179 -18.71 24.12 -12.14
CA GLY A 179 -19.75 23.38 -12.86
C GLY A 179 -20.63 24.29 -13.73
N SER A 180 -21.53 23.69 -14.49
CA SER A 180 -22.41 24.42 -15.40
C SER A 180 -23.58 25.09 -14.66
N VAL A 181 -23.70 26.41 -14.83
CA VAL A 181 -24.83 27.19 -14.31
C VAL A 181 -26.15 26.78 -14.97
N GLU A 182 -26.11 26.31 -16.22
CA GLU A 182 -27.29 25.84 -16.95
C GLU A 182 -27.82 24.52 -16.38
N GLU A 183 -26.92 23.65 -15.91
CA GLU A 183 -27.25 22.33 -15.35
C GLU A 183 -27.53 22.36 -13.84
N HIS A 184 -27.45 23.54 -13.21
CA HIS A 184 -27.63 23.75 -11.77
C HIS A 184 -26.68 22.89 -10.92
N GLU A 185 -25.53 22.53 -11.46
CA GLU A 185 -24.52 21.78 -10.74
C GLU A 185 -23.74 22.71 -9.80
N ILE A 186 -23.58 22.27 -8.56
CA ILE A 186 -22.78 22.98 -7.57
C ILE A 186 -21.52 22.15 -7.36
N VAL A 187 -20.40 22.62 -7.90
CA VAL A 187 -19.10 21.95 -7.83
C VAL A 187 -18.07 22.87 -7.14
N GLU A 188 -17.27 22.33 -6.23
CA GLU A 188 -16.21 23.07 -5.54
C GLU A 188 -14.88 22.49 -6.00
N VAL A 189 -14.09 23.29 -6.70
CA VAL A 189 -12.74 22.93 -7.10
C VAL A 189 -11.82 23.01 -5.90
N ILE A 190 -11.10 21.93 -5.62
CA ILE A 190 -10.10 21.87 -4.56
C ILE A 190 -8.75 21.43 -5.13
N GLU A 191 -7.72 22.20 -4.80
CA GLU A 191 -6.34 21.84 -5.08
C GLU A 191 -5.72 21.22 -3.82
N MET A 192 -5.35 19.95 -3.90
CA MET A 192 -4.82 19.20 -2.77
C MET A 192 -3.41 18.71 -3.06
N LYS A 193 -2.53 18.78 -2.06
CA LYS A 193 -1.22 18.14 -2.14
C LYS A 193 -1.38 16.64 -2.26
N VAL A 194 -0.50 16.00 -3.03
CA VAL A 194 -0.54 14.55 -3.27
C VAL A 194 -0.47 13.76 -1.95
N GLU A 195 0.25 14.26 -0.95
CA GLU A 195 0.36 13.64 0.38
C GLU A 195 -0.97 13.69 1.15
N ASP A 196 -1.75 14.76 1.01
CA ASP A 196 -3.05 14.91 1.67
C ASP A 196 -4.09 13.99 1.03
N VAL A 197 -4.06 13.88 -0.32
CA VAL A 197 -4.89 12.92 -1.05
C VAL A 197 -4.52 11.48 -0.69
N LEU A 198 -3.23 11.19 -0.48
CA LEU A 198 -2.76 9.88 -0.03
C LEU A 198 -3.21 9.54 1.38
N ASN A 199 -3.30 10.53 2.27
CA ASN A 199 -3.87 10.33 3.61
C ASN A 199 -5.37 10.08 3.55
N TYR A 200 -6.08 10.84 2.71
CA TYR A 200 -7.50 10.64 2.48
C TYR A 200 -7.78 9.23 1.94
N SER A 201 -7.02 8.77 0.95
CA SER A 201 -7.22 7.45 0.32
C SER A 201 -6.88 6.25 1.23
N ARG A 202 -6.25 6.49 2.37
CA ARG A 202 -5.84 5.44 3.33
C ARG A 202 -6.75 5.31 4.54
N GLN A 203 -7.80 6.11 4.59
CA GLN A 203 -8.81 6.00 5.64
C GLN A 203 -9.50 4.63 5.56
N SER A 204 -9.97 4.13 6.70
CA SER A 204 -10.74 2.88 6.80
C SER A 204 -11.99 2.88 5.93
N TYR A 205 -12.56 4.06 5.71
CA TYR A 205 -13.70 4.29 4.85
C TYR A 205 -13.44 5.54 4.00
N VAL A 206 -13.51 5.38 2.68
CA VAL A 206 -13.36 6.45 1.70
C VAL A 206 -14.69 6.66 1.00
N CYS A 207 -15.22 7.87 1.07
CA CYS A 207 -16.53 8.22 0.54
C CYS A 207 -16.51 8.52 -0.98
N SER A 208 -15.33 8.55 -1.59
CA SER A 208 -15.14 8.78 -3.02
C SER A 208 -15.48 7.57 -3.89
N PRO A 209 -15.85 7.78 -5.15
CA PRO A 209 -16.14 6.70 -6.08
C PRO A 209 -14.89 5.87 -6.42
N MET A 210 -15.10 4.64 -6.90
CA MET A 210 -14.01 3.68 -7.14
C MET A 210 -13.03 4.13 -8.23
N ASN A 211 -13.50 4.86 -9.24
CA ASN A 211 -12.66 5.49 -10.27
C ASN A 211 -11.62 6.43 -9.65
N PHE A 212 -11.97 7.19 -8.60
CA PHE A 212 -11.02 8.03 -7.87
C PHE A 212 -9.88 7.20 -7.28
N MET A 213 -10.20 6.11 -6.58
CA MET A 213 -9.19 5.23 -6.00
C MET A 213 -8.29 4.59 -7.06
N PHE A 214 -8.88 4.14 -8.17
CA PHE A 214 -8.11 3.58 -9.28
C PHE A 214 -7.15 4.62 -9.88
N LEU A 215 -7.69 5.77 -10.28
CA LEU A 215 -6.95 6.83 -10.99
C LEU A 215 -5.87 7.45 -10.13
N PHE A 216 -6.13 7.64 -8.84
CA PHE A 216 -5.13 8.14 -7.92
C PHE A 216 -3.96 7.15 -7.77
N ASN A 217 -4.24 5.85 -7.65
CA ASN A 217 -3.18 4.83 -7.61
C ASN A 217 -2.41 4.75 -8.95
N TRP A 218 -3.10 4.87 -10.08
CA TRP A 218 -2.45 4.95 -11.39
C TRP A 218 -1.51 6.17 -11.48
N PHE A 219 -1.97 7.35 -11.06
CA PHE A 219 -1.18 8.57 -11.03
C PHE A 219 0.06 8.41 -10.14
N LEU A 220 -0.10 7.84 -8.94
CA LEU A 220 1.01 7.55 -8.05
C LEU A 220 2.04 6.62 -8.71
N TYR A 221 1.58 5.58 -9.42
CA TYR A 221 2.49 4.61 -10.02
C TYR A 221 3.24 5.16 -11.25
N HIS A 222 2.55 5.91 -12.12
CA HIS A 222 3.06 6.32 -13.43
C HIS A 222 3.64 7.74 -13.47
N LYS A 223 3.07 8.68 -12.72
CA LYS A 223 3.39 10.12 -12.84
C LYS A 223 4.10 10.67 -11.62
N TYR A 224 3.75 10.22 -10.41
CA TYR A 224 4.31 10.78 -9.19
C TYR A 224 5.70 10.19 -8.83
N PRO A 225 6.75 11.00 -8.54
CA PRO A 225 8.10 10.50 -8.31
C PRO A 225 8.23 9.48 -7.17
N LYS A 226 8.81 8.30 -7.46
CA LYS A 226 9.02 7.22 -6.46
C LYS A 226 9.84 7.66 -5.25
N THR A 227 10.80 8.57 -5.42
CA THR A 227 11.62 9.11 -4.32
C THR A 227 10.79 9.84 -3.26
N ARG A 228 9.77 10.60 -3.68
CA ARG A 228 8.85 11.31 -2.78
C ARG A 228 7.90 10.35 -2.07
N GLN A 229 7.43 9.30 -2.77
CA GLN A 229 6.62 8.25 -2.16
C GLN A 229 7.35 7.52 -1.02
N ILE A 230 8.64 7.22 -1.21
CA ILE A 230 9.48 6.57 -0.20
C ILE A 230 9.72 7.49 1.00
N ALA A 231 9.99 8.78 0.76
CA ALA A 231 10.16 9.77 1.82
C ALA A 231 8.91 9.88 2.70
N TYR A 232 7.72 9.90 2.08
CA TYR A 232 6.46 9.94 2.81
C TYR A 232 6.20 8.67 3.64
N ARG A 233 6.42 7.48 3.05
CA ARG A 233 6.27 6.18 3.73
C ARG A 233 7.16 6.08 4.98
N LYS A 234 8.40 6.57 4.91
CA LYS A 234 9.33 6.61 6.05
C LYS A 234 8.84 7.50 7.19
N THR A 235 8.25 8.65 6.89
CA THR A 235 7.69 9.57 7.89
C THR A 235 6.46 8.99 8.57
N PHE A 236 5.59 8.32 7.81
CA PHE A 236 4.38 7.67 8.32
C PHE A 236 4.68 6.47 9.24
N CYS A 237 5.60 5.58 8.86
CA CYS A 237 6.00 4.44 9.71
C CYS A 237 6.59 4.89 11.05
N LYS A 238 7.34 6.00 11.08
CA LYS A 238 7.86 6.57 12.35
C LYS A 238 6.75 7.08 13.28
N SER A 239 5.61 7.52 12.74
CA SER A 239 4.46 7.99 13.51
C SER A 239 3.71 6.82 14.17
N LEU A 240 3.49 5.73 13.41
CA LEU A 240 2.78 4.54 13.87
C LEU A 240 3.52 3.76 14.97
N ILE A 241 4.86 3.69 14.92
CA ILE A 241 5.66 2.94 15.89
C ILE A 241 5.66 3.58 17.29
N LYS A 242 5.40 4.90 17.40
CA LYS A 242 5.42 5.61 18.69
C LYS A 242 4.22 5.28 19.60
N SER A 243 3.16 4.64 19.11
CA SER A 243 1.93 4.43 19.88
C SER A 243 1.81 3.07 20.57
N HIS A 244 2.79 2.16 20.46
CA HIS A 244 2.55 0.74 20.78
C HIS A 244 3.57 0.00 21.68
N ILE A 245 4.41 0.69 22.46
CA ILE A 245 5.37 -0.01 23.35
C ILE A 245 5.19 0.41 24.80
N LYS A 246 4.47 -0.40 25.59
CA LYS A 246 4.58 -0.43 27.05
C LYS A 246 4.22 -1.80 27.63
N GLY A 247 5.22 -2.45 28.23
CA GLY A 247 5.04 -3.49 29.26
C GLY A 247 5.69 -4.83 28.94
N LEU A 248 6.76 -5.19 29.67
CA LEU A 248 7.20 -6.58 29.89
C LEU A 248 8.18 -6.65 31.07
N SER A 249 8.06 -7.73 31.86
CA SER A 249 8.90 -8.13 33.00
C SER A 249 9.18 -9.65 32.93
N SER A 250 10.17 -10.14 33.69
CA SER A 250 11.10 -11.23 33.32
C SER A 250 11.02 -12.59 34.08
N HIS A 251 11.65 -13.61 33.44
CA HIS A 251 12.30 -14.87 33.93
C HIS A 251 11.45 -16.12 34.30
N PRO A 252 12.01 -17.37 34.42
CA PRO A 252 13.36 -17.92 34.08
C PRO A 252 13.40 -19.27 33.27
N SER A 253 14.64 -19.72 33.00
CA SER A 253 15.22 -20.77 32.12
C SER A 253 15.08 -22.27 32.48
N ALA A 254 15.29 -23.17 31.48
CA ALA A 254 15.77 -24.55 31.69
C ALA A 254 16.61 -25.17 30.52
N GLU A 255 17.74 -25.76 30.92
CA GLU A 255 18.61 -26.86 30.41
C GLU A 255 19.34 -26.85 29.03
N GLU A 256 20.65 -27.16 29.12
CA GLU A 256 21.74 -26.84 28.17
C GLU A 256 22.04 -27.92 27.12
N LYS A 257 22.16 -27.49 25.85
CA LYS A 257 22.79 -28.26 24.75
C LYS A 257 23.88 -27.43 24.05
N SER A 258 24.72 -28.06 23.25
CA SER A 258 25.78 -27.38 22.47
C SER A 258 25.25 -26.91 21.10
N THR A 259 25.70 -25.75 20.62
CA THR A 259 25.31 -25.11 19.36
C THR A 259 26.52 -24.53 18.63
N HIS A 260 26.39 -24.20 17.35
CA HIS A 260 27.44 -23.55 16.57
C HIS A 260 27.35 -22.01 16.63
N PHE A 261 28.49 -21.34 16.79
CA PHE A 261 28.71 -19.91 16.60
C PHE A 261 29.76 -19.76 15.50
N GLY A 262 29.32 -19.53 14.27
CA GLY A 262 30.24 -19.61 13.14
C GLY A 262 30.82 -21.03 13.00
N PHE A 263 32.13 -21.16 12.76
CA PHE A 263 32.81 -22.47 12.74
C PHE A 263 33.15 -23.05 14.12
N GLU A 264 32.89 -22.33 15.22
CA GLU A 264 33.15 -22.80 16.58
C GLU A 264 31.92 -23.50 17.17
N THR A 265 32.11 -24.64 17.83
CA THR A 265 31.06 -25.27 18.64
C THR A 265 31.13 -24.70 20.06
N VAL A 266 30.05 -24.05 20.49
CA VAL A 266 29.93 -23.36 21.79
C VAL A 266 28.71 -23.88 22.55
N LYS A 267 28.64 -23.64 23.87
CA LYS A 267 27.43 -23.95 24.63
C LYS A 267 26.29 -22.99 24.25
N GLU A 268 25.03 -23.43 24.32
CA GLU A 268 23.85 -22.61 23.98
C GLU A 268 23.73 -21.36 24.86
N SER A 269 24.05 -21.49 26.16
CA SER A 269 24.16 -20.38 27.11
C SER A 269 25.25 -19.37 26.72
N GLU A 270 26.39 -19.86 26.20
CA GLU A 270 27.49 -19.02 25.72
C GLU A 270 27.20 -18.35 24.37
N LYS A 271 26.47 -19.03 23.47
CA LYS A 271 26.10 -18.45 22.17
C LYS A 271 25.21 -17.23 22.36
N GLN A 272 24.16 -17.33 23.20
CA GLN A 272 23.28 -16.20 23.48
C GLN A 272 24.08 -15.00 24.04
N GLN A 273 25.02 -15.23 24.96
CA GLN A 273 25.87 -14.17 25.51
C GLN A 273 26.85 -13.61 24.47
N LYS A 274 27.49 -14.45 23.63
CA LYS A 274 28.39 -13.99 22.56
C LYS A 274 27.64 -13.18 21.50
N VAL A 275 26.47 -13.65 21.09
CA VAL A 275 25.56 -12.97 20.17
C VAL A 275 25.15 -11.62 20.78
N HIS A 276 24.66 -11.61 22.03
CA HIS A 276 24.28 -10.38 22.72
C HIS A 276 25.43 -9.38 22.84
N LYS A 277 26.65 -9.83 23.17
CA LYS A 277 27.85 -8.98 23.25
C LYS A 277 28.29 -8.43 21.90
N VAL A 278 28.06 -9.17 20.80
CA VAL A 278 28.25 -8.65 19.44
C VAL A 278 27.18 -7.59 19.15
N PHE A 279 25.91 -7.85 19.50
CA PHE A 279 24.81 -6.93 19.20
C PHE A 279 24.78 -5.64 20.04
N GLU A 280 25.17 -5.68 21.33
CA GLU A 280 25.30 -4.47 22.16
C GLU A 280 26.39 -3.52 21.65
N ASN A 281 27.49 -4.07 21.12
CA ASN A 281 28.59 -3.26 20.58
C ASN A 281 28.35 -2.79 19.13
N VAL A 282 27.38 -3.39 18.40
CA VAL A 282 27.21 -3.24 16.94
C VAL A 282 25.83 -2.64 16.57
N ALA A 283 24.91 -2.39 17.50
CA ALA A 283 23.57 -1.89 17.16
C ALA A 283 23.56 -0.58 16.33
N LYS A 284 24.55 0.32 16.53
CA LYS A 284 24.74 1.52 15.67
C LYS A 284 25.41 1.19 14.32
N ASP A 285 26.19 0.12 14.26
CA ASP A 285 26.97 -0.31 13.11
C ASP A 285 26.21 -1.34 12.24
N TYR A 286 25.09 -1.90 12.71
CA TYR A 286 24.32 -2.92 11.99
C TYR A 286 23.65 -2.36 10.73
N ASP A 287 23.12 -1.13 10.80
CA ASP A 287 22.60 -0.42 9.63
C ASP A 287 23.72 -0.08 8.64
N LEU A 288 24.88 0.37 9.15
CA LEU A 288 26.07 0.63 8.32
C LEU A 288 26.56 -0.64 7.63
N MET A 289 26.56 -1.77 8.34
CA MET A 289 26.93 -3.09 7.84
C MET A 289 25.96 -3.55 6.73
N ASN A 290 24.65 -3.45 6.96
CA ASN A 290 23.64 -3.80 5.96
C ASN A 290 23.70 -2.86 4.74
N ASP A 291 23.92 -1.56 4.94
CA ASP A 291 24.10 -0.59 3.85
C ASP A 291 25.35 -0.93 3.02
N ALA A 292 26.48 -1.27 3.65
CA ALA A 292 27.71 -1.65 2.97
C ALA A 292 27.56 -2.96 2.16
N MET A 293 26.96 -3.99 2.75
CA MET A 293 26.81 -5.30 2.11
C MET A 293 25.81 -5.32 0.96
N SER A 294 24.70 -4.61 1.12
CA SER A 294 23.63 -4.58 0.13
C SER A 294 23.73 -3.39 -0.81
N LEU A 295 24.73 -2.51 -0.64
CA LEU A 295 24.79 -1.19 -1.30
C LEU A 295 23.47 -0.40 -1.11
N GLY A 296 22.86 -0.52 0.06
CA GLY A 296 21.56 0.07 0.41
C GLY A 296 20.32 -0.65 -0.13
N ILE A 297 20.46 -1.69 -0.96
CA ILE A 297 19.34 -2.43 -1.57
C ILE A 297 18.48 -3.15 -0.52
N HIS A 298 19.02 -3.48 0.65
CA HIS A 298 18.24 -4.13 1.72
C HIS A 298 17.02 -3.33 2.18
N ARG A 299 17.01 -2.01 1.96
CA ARG A 299 15.85 -1.15 2.22
C ARG A 299 14.71 -1.47 1.25
N ILE A 300 15.02 -1.73 -0.02
CA ILE A 300 14.06 -2.16 -1.05
C ILE A 300 13.51 -3.55 -0.71
N TRP A 301 14.37 -4.47 -0.25
CA TRP A 301 13.93 -5.79 0.17
C TRP A 301 12.95 -5.72 1.35
N LYS A 302 13.24 -4.88 2.35
CA LYS A 302 12.32 -4.62 3.47
C LYS A 302 11.01 -3.98 3.01
N ASP A 303 11.06 -3.07 2.03
CA ASP A 303 9.85 -2.46 1.46
C ASP A 303 8.99 -3.52 0.73
N GLN A 304 9.61 -4.39 -0.08
CA GLN A 304 8.91 -5.51 -0.75
C GLN A 304 8.33 -6.49 0.26
N PHE A 305 9.06 -6.79 1.33
CA PHE A 305 8.60 -7.63 2.44
C PHE A 305 7.33 -7.07 3.11
N MET A 306 7.31 -5.78 3.43
CA MET A 306 6.14 -5.13 4.02
C MET A 306 4.97 -5.02 3.03
N CYS A 307 5.23 -4.76 1.76
CA CYS A 307 4.19 -4.80 0.72
C CYS A 307 3.56 -6.19 0.61
N LYS A 308 4.38 -7.25 0.69
CA LYS A 308 3.91 -8.64 0.65
C LYS A 308 3.12 -9.02 1.89
N LEU A 309 3.46 -8.46 3.05
CA LEU A 309 2.69 -8.61 4.29
C LEU A 309 1.29 -8.00 4.17
N GLY A 310 1.21 -6.77 3.65
CA GLY A 310 -0.05 -6.04 3.43
C GLY A 310 -0.89 -5.83 4.70
N PRO A 311 -0.34 -5.28 5.79
CA PRO A 311 -1.09 -5.12 7.04
C PRO A 311 -2.28 -4.16 6.86
N VAL A 312 -3.46 -4.59 7.31
CA VAL A 312 -4.69 -3.78 7.36
C VAL A 312 -4.91 -3.21 8.76
N GLU A 313 -5.81 -2.22 8.90
CA GLU A 313 -6.20 -1.71 10.21
C GLU A 313 -6.71 -2.87 11.12
N ASN A 314 -6.25 -2.90 12.37
CA ASN A 314 -6.45 -3.97 13.36
C ASN A 314 -5.61 -5.25 13.19
N THR A 315 -4.63 -5.29 12.28
CA THR A 315 -3.68 -6.43 12.22
C THR A 315 -2.85 -6.49 13.51
N LYS A 316 -3.05 -7.53 14.32
CA LYS A 316 -2.14 -7.85 15.44
C LYS A 316 -0.88 -8.50 14.88
N LEU A 317 0.13 -7.69 14.59
CA LEU A 317 1.42 -8.10 14.05
C LEU A 317 2.43 -8.31 15.18
N LEU A 318 3.10 -9.46 15.17
CA LEU A 318 4.28 -9.71 15.99
C LEU A 318 5.53 -9.65 15.11
N ASP A 319 6.43 -8.69 15.40
CA ASP A 319 7.75 -8.61 14.77
C ASP A 319 8.83 -9.12 15.74
N VAL A 320 9.56 -10.14 15.33
CA VAL A 320 10.57 -10.82 16.15
C VAL A 320 11.96 -10.52 15.60
N ALA A 321 12.96 -10.48 16.50
CA ALA A 321 14.36 -10.15 16.24
C ALA A 321 14.65 -8.67 15.89
N GLY A 322 13.73 -7.75 16.19
CA GLY A 322 13.96 -6.29 16.21
C GLY A 322 14.39 -5.70 17.57
N GLY A 323 14.59 -6.54 18.60
CA GLY A 323 14.92 -6.15 19.98
C GLY A 323 15.34 -7.34 20.86
N THR A 324 15.68 -7.10 22.14
CA THR A 324 16.33 -8.01 23.12
C THR A 324 15.52 -9.25 23.58
N GLY A 325 14.53 -9.72 22.81
CA GLY A 325 13.70 -10.88 23.15
C GLY A 325 14.22 -12.21 22.56
N ASN A 326 13.99 -13.33 23.25
CA ASN A 326 14.28 -14.67 22.75
C ASN A 326 13.19 -15.11 21.76
N ALA A 327 13.56 -15.37 20.50
CA ALA A 327 12.64 -15.83 19.46
C ALA A 327 12.20 -17.30 19.64
N GLU A 328 12.92 -18.05 20.48
CA GLU A 328 12.67 -19.49 20.70
C GLU A 328 11.66 -19.77 21.81
N GLU A 329 11.29 -18.75 22.60
CA GLU A 329 10.30 -18.84 23.66
C GLU A 329 9.63 -17.48 23.82
N LEU A 330 8.43 -17.36 23.27
CA LEU A 330 7.72 -16.09 23.21
C LEU A 330 6.72 -15.98 24.38
N PRO A 331 6.72 -14.88 25.15
CA PRO A 331 5.86 -14.69 26.33
C PRO A 331 4.41 -14.32 25.95
N PHE A 332 3.88 -14.91 24.88
CA PHE A 332 2.56 -14.66 24.36
C PHE A 332 1.72 -15.93 24.39
N GLN A 333 0.41 -15.76 24.54
CA GLN A 333 -0.54 -16.87 24.47
C GLN A 333 -0.65 -17.40 23.04
N ASP A 334 -1.07 -18.66 22.93
CA ASP A 334 -1.37 -19.31 21.66
C ASP A 334 -2.45 -18.52 20.89
N ASN A 335 -2.38 -18.53 19.56
CA ASN A 335 -3.41 -17.94 18.69
C ASN A 335 -3.72 -16.45 18.93
N THR A 336 -2.72 -15.66 19.30
CA THR A 336 -2.90 -14.23 19.63
C THR A 336 -2.78 -13.32 18.40
N PHE A 337 -1.87 -13.63 17.48
CA PHE A 337 -1.48 -12.73 16.38
C PHE A 337 -2.06 -13.14 15.03
N ASN A 338 -2.32 -12.15 14.18
CA ASN A 338 -2.76 -12.34 12.79
C ASN A 338 -1.58 -12.51 11.85
N ALA A 339 -0.44 -11.91 12.18
CA ALA A 339 0.76 -11.94 11.37
C ALA A 339 2.01 -12.06 12.25
N TYR A 340 2.98 -12.81 11.75
CA TYR A 340 4.30 -12.99 12.36
C TYR A 340 5.36 -12.60 11.35
N THR A 341 6.26 -11.69 11.70
CA THR A 341 7.40 -11.30 10.88
C THR A 341 8.72 -11.53 11.58
N ILE A 342 9.71 -11.98 10.81
CA ILE A 342 11.12 -12.01 11.23
C ILE A 342 11.99 -11.63 10.04
N ALA A 343 12.80 -10.58 10.17
CA ALA A 343 13.60 -10.03 9.09
C ALA A 343 15.07 -9.94 9.47
N PHE A 344 15.94 -10.65 8.72
CA PHE A 344 17.38 -10.74 8.95
C PHE A 344 17.76 -11.11 10.39
N GLY A 345 16.94 -11.94 11.04
CA GLY A 345 17.11 -12.32 12.44
C GLY A 345 17.20 -13.83 12.66
N ILE A 346 16.40 -14.62 11.92
CA ILE A 346 16.20 -16.04 12.21
C ILE A 346 17.49 -16.86 12.06
N ARG A 347 18.41 -16.44 11.19
CA ARG A 347 19.73 -17.09 11.03
C ARG A 347 20.60 -17.06 12.29
N ASN A 348 20.34 -16.12 13.19
CA ASN A 348 21.10 -15.98 14.44
C ASN A 348 20.51 -16.81 15.59
N CYS A 349 19.31 -17.35 15.42
CA CYS A 349 18.68 -18.21 16.41
C CYS A 349 19.45 -19.53 16.51
N THR A 350 19.49 -20.09 17.72
CA THR A 350 20.15 -21.38 17.96
C THR A 350 19.33 -22.50 17.37
N ARG A 351 18.01 -22.43 17.52
CA ARG A 351 17.05 -23.45 17.09
C ARG A 351 15.98 -22.87 16.18
N ILE A 352 16.26 -22.86 14.88
CA ILE A 352 15.32 -22.39 13.85
C ILE A 352 14.00 -23.17 13.91
N ASP A 353 14.06 -24.49 14.14
CA ASP A 353 12.90 -25.36 14.30
C ASP A 353 12.00 -24.92 15.46
N LYS A 354 12.59 -24.57 16.62
CA LYS A 354 11.83 -24.03 17.75
C LYS A 354 11.18 -22.69 17.43
N VAL A 355 11.91 -21.78 16.78
CA VAL A 355 11.36 -20.47 16.36
C VAL A 355 10.17 -20.65 15.44
N LEU A 356 10.24 -21.59 14.49
CA LEU A 356 9.12 -21.88 13.59
C LEU A 356 7.93 -22.48 14.34
N SER A 357 8.16 -23.37 15.31
CA SER A 357 7.10 -23.93 16.14
C SER A 357 6.44 -22.88 17.04
N GLU A 358 7.22 -21.96 17.62
CA GLU A 358 6.72 -20.85 18.42
C GLU A 358 5.93 -19.86 17.55
N ALA A 359 6.43 -19.54 16.35
CA ALA A 359 5.71 -18.73 15.39
C ALA A 359 4.36 -19.36 15.03
N TYR A 360 4.32 -20.68 14.83
CA TYR A 360 3.07 -21.40 14.58
C TYR A 360 2.14 -21.35 15.80
N ARG A 361 2.65 -21.51 17.02
CA ARG A 361 1.87 -21.49 18.27
C ARG A 361 1.18 -20.14 18.47
N VAL A 362 1.91 -19.02 18.35
CA VAL A 362 1.40 -17.67 18.65
C VAL A 362 0.47 -17.11 17.55
N LEU A 363 0.55 -17.62 16.32
CA LEU A 363 -0.36 -17.27 15.24
C LEU A 363 -1.73 -17.91 15.43
N GLN A 364 -2.81 -17.20 15.10
CA GLN A 364 -4.16 -17.77 15.05
C GLN A 364 -4.40 -18.55 13.74
N PRO A 365 -5.44 -19.40 13.65
CA PRO A 365 -5.86 -19.98 12.37
C PRO A 365 -6.21 -18.90 11.34
N GLY A 366 -5.73 -19.06 10.11
CA GLY A 366 -5.70 -18.03 9.07
C GLY A 366 -4.54 -17.03 9.18
N GLY A 367 -3.76 -17.10 10.27
CA GLY A 367 -2.61 -16.23 10.50
C GLY A 367 -1.45 -16.51 9.57
N ARG A 368 -0.69 -15.47 9.24
CA ARG A 368 0.36 -15.52 8.22
C ARG A 368 1.76 -15.36 8.82
N PHE A 369 2.66 -16.28 8.50
CA PHE A 369 4.09 -16.21 8.80
C PHE A 369 4.85 -15.66 7.60
N LEU A 370 5.69 -14.65 7.83
CA LEU A 370 6.61 -14.09 6.83
C LEU A 370 8.04 -14.02 7.40
N CYS A 371 9.00 -14.53 6.63
CA CYS A 371 10.42 -14.45 6.95
C CYS A 371 11.20 -13.83 5.78
N LEU A 372 12.01 -12.81 6.07
CA LEU A 372 12.97 -12.22 5.12
C LEU A 372 14.37 -12.58 5.58
N GLU A 373 15.11 -13.37 4.81
CA GLU A 373 16.46 -13.78 5.20
C GLU A 373 17.38 -13.94 4.00
N PHE A 374 18.69 -13.82 4.25
CA PHE A 374 19.70 -14.16 3.25
C PHE A 374 19.57 -15.62 2.83
N SER A 375 19.77 -15.86 1.55
CA SER A 375 19.65 -17.19 0.96
C SER A 375 20.78 -17.44 -0.03
N GLN A 376 20.84 -18.67 -0.54
CA GLN A 376 21.86 -19.07 -1.50
C GLN A 376 21.39 -18.82 -2.93
N LEU A 377 22.30 -18.41 -3.81
CA LEU A 377 21.99 -18.17 -5.23
C LEU A 377 21.58 -19.48 -5.91
N GLU A 378 20.31 -19.58 -6.32
CA GLU A 378 19.80 -20.68 -7.15
C GLU A 378 19.57 -20.20 -8.58
N ILE A 379 20.58 -20.21 -9.45
CA ILE A 379 20.34 -20.37 -10.90
C ILE A 379 21.56 -21.03 -11.58
N ALA A 380 21.43 -22.30 -11.99
CA ALA A 380 22.38 -23.01 -12.86
C ALA A 380 22.56 -22.31 -14.25
N ALA A 381 21.52 -21.64 -14.75
CA ALA A 381 21.55 -20.79 -15.94
C ALA A 381 22.28 -19.44 -15.74
N ALA A 382 22.27 -18.82 -14.56
CA ALA A 382 23.07 -17.63 -14.30
C ALA A 382 24.56 -18.00 -14.21
N GLN A 383 24.90 -19.17 -13.65
CA GLN A 383 26.25 -19.72 -13.77
C GLN A 383 26.65 -19.91 -15.24
N CYS A 384 25.79 -20.44 -16.11
CA CYS A 384 26.13 -20.60 -17.52
C CYS A 384 26.34 -19.25 -18.24
N ILE A 385 25.45 -18.26 -18.04
CA ILE A 385 25.56 -16.93 -18.68
C ILE A 385 26.73 -16.11 -18.09
N ILE A 386 26.90 -16.13 -16.77
CA ILE A 386 28.00 -15.44 -16.08
C ILE A 386 29.33 -16.14 -16.38
N HIS A 387 29.38 -17.47 -16.53
CA HIS A 387 30.60 -18.18 -16.91
C HIS A 387 30.96 -17.97 -18.39
N THR A 388 29.95 -17.82 -19.26
CA THR A 388 30.13 -17.57 -20.70
C THR A 388 30.56 -16.13 -21.00
N TYR A 389 30.00 -15.12 -20.30
CA TYR A 389 30.31 -13.71 -20.55
C TYR A 389 31.28 -13.08 -19.54
N PHE A 390 31.39 -13.64 -18.33
CA PHE A 390 32.15 -13.09 -17.19
C PHE A 390 32.95 -14.17 -16.43
N GLY A 391 33.31 -15.30 -17.06
CA GLY A 391 33.90 -16.46 -16.37
C GLY A 391 35.16 -16.19 -15.54
N LYS A 392 35.91 -15.13 -15.86
CA LYS A 392 37.07 -14.69 -15.05
C LYS A 392 36.67 -13.95 -13.77
N TYR A 393 35.49 -13.32 -13.74
CA TYR A 393 34.97 -12.50 -12.64
C TYR A 393 34.07 -13.26 -11.67
N PHE A 394 33.57 -14.44 -12.02
CA PHE A 394 32.78 -15.24 -11.08
C PHE A 394 33.63 -15.84 -9.95
N ARG A 395 34.88 -16.26 -10.25
CA ARG A 395 35.87 -16.58 -9.20
C ARG A 395 36.16 -15.36 -8.34
N ILE A 396 36.12 -14.16 -8.94
CA ILE A 396 36.30 -12.90 -8.22
C ILE A 396 35.12 -12.67 -7.29
N TYR A 397 33.85 -12.93 -7.62
CA TYR A 397 32.74 -12.69 -6.66
C TYR A 397 32.81 -13.56 -5.40
N ASP A 398 33.11 -14.86 -5.55
CA ASP A 398 33.29 -15.76 -4.40
C ASP A 398 34.51 -15.30 -3.57
N GLN A 399 35.64 -15.02 -4.23
CA GLN A 399 36.90 -14.58 -3.61
C GLN A 399 36.86 -13.13 -3.07
N TYR A 400 36.02 -12.27 -3.62
CA TYR A 400 35.75 -10.88 -3.24
C TYR A 400 34.85 -10.82 -2.01
N SER A 401 33.81 -11.66 -1.94
CA SER A 401 33.03 -11.83 -0.71
C SER A 401 33.91 -12.31 0.46
N PHE A 402 34.84 -13.23 0.20
CA PHE A 402 35.74 -13.81 1.21
C PHE A 402 36.89 -12.93 1.70
N GLN A 403 37.49 -12.11 0.83
CA GLN A 403 38.66 -11.32 1.21
C GLN A 403 38.36 -9.83 1.35
N VAL A 404 37.31 -9.32 0.71
CA VAL A 404 37.07 -7.87 0.63
C VAL A 404 36.02 -7.41 1.63
N ILE A 405 34.97 -8.19 1.93
CA ILE A 405 33.93 -7.76 2.90
C ILE A 405 34.47 -7.68 4.35
N PRO A 406 35.20 -8.69 4.88
CA PRO A 406 35.78 -8.58 6.23
C PRO A 406 36.87 -7.51 6.33
N VAL A 407 37.63 -7.31 5.24
CA VAL A 407 38.70 -6.29 5.16
C VAL A 407 38.12 -4.89 5.01
N LEU A 408 37.03 -4.70 4.25
CA LEU A 408 36.26 -3.45 4.20
C LEU A 408 35.60 -3.15 5.54
N GLY A 409 35.10 -4.17 6.26
CA GLY A 409 34.60 -4.01 7.63
C GLY A 409 35.68 -3.54 8.61
N GLN A 410 36.90 -4.08 8.50
CA GLN A 410 38.08 -3.61 9.25
C GLN A 410 38.45 -2.17 8.87
N LEU A 411 38.39 -1.81 7.58
CA LEU A 411 38.74 -0.48 7.06
C LEU A 411 37.70 0.60 7.39
N LEU A 412 36.40 0.27 7.35
CA LEU A 412 35.29 1.22 7.52
C LEU A 412 34.79 1.32 8.96
N ALA A 413 34.75 0.19 9.68
CA ALA A 413 34.17 0.10 11.02
C ALA A 413 35.18 -0.33 12.10
N GLY A 414 36.44 -0.63 11.74
CA GLY A 414 37.47 -1.03 12.70
C GLY A 414 37.25 -2.41 13.35
N GLN A 415 36.25 -3.18 12.93
CA GLN A 415 35.86 -4.44 13.55
C GLN A 415 35.73 -5.57 12.53
N TRP A 416 36.55 -6.61 12.68
CA TRP A 416 36.59 -7.76 11.74
C TRP A 416 35.67 -8.92 12.13
N LYS A 417 35.59 -9.22 13.44
CA LYS A 417 34.85 -10.38 13.97
C LYS A 417 33.34 -10.38 13.62
N PRO A 418 32.60 -9.26 13.67
CA PRO A 418 31.18 -9.24 13.32
C PRO A 418 30.92 -9.56 11.85
N TYR A 419 31.77 -9.06 10.94
CA TYR A 419 31.64 -9.30 9.49
C TYR A 419 31.98 -10.74 9.11
N GLN A 420 32.95 -11.35 9.78
CA GLN A 420 33.24 -12.76 9.59
C GLN A 420 32.03 -13.64 10.02
N TYR A 421 31.53 -13.43 11.23
CA TYR A 421 30.37 -14.17 11.76
C TYR A 421 29.14 -14.05 10.84
N LEU A 422 28.93 -12.88 10.25
CA LEU A 422 27.85 -12.63 9.32
C LEU A 422 27.94 -13.49 8.06
N VAL A 423 29.09 -13.54 7.40
CA VAL A 423 29.32 -14.40 6.22
C VAL A 423 29.15 -15.88 6.59
N GLU A 424 29.61 -16.27 7.77
CA GLU A 424 29.45 -17.64 8.29
C GLU A 424 27.98 -17.98 8.54
N SER A 425 27.21 -17.08 9.13
CA SER A 425 25.77 -17.27 9.39
C SER A 425 24.96 -17.45 8.10
N ILE A 426 25.31 -16.72 7.04
CA ILE A 426 24.65 -16.84 5.72
C ILE A 426 24.92 -18.22 5.10
N ARG A 427 26.13 -18.76 5.27
CA ARG A 427 26.51 -20.07 4.73
C ARG A 427 25.86 -21.24 5.45
N GLN A 428 25.72 -21.12 6.76
CA GLN A 428 25.08 -22.14 7.59
C GLN A 428 23.55 -22.13 7.46
N PHE A 429 22.97 -21.02 6.99
CA PHE A 429 21.54 -20.92 6.81
C PHE A 429 21.03 -21.92 5.73
N PRO A 430 19.92 -22.63 5.97
CA PRO A 430 19.37 -23.58 5.01
C PRO A 430 19.03 -22.92 3.67
N LYS A 431 19.13 -23.70 2.58
CA LYS A 431 18.70 -23.27 1.25
C LYS A 431 17.19 -23.05 1.20
N GLN A 432 16.72 -22.34 0.18
CA GLN A 432 15.31 -21.95 0.02
C GLN A 432 14.34 -23.12 0.20
N GLU A 433 14.53 -24.20 -0.56
CA GLU A 433 13.63 -25.36 -0.52
C GLU A 433 13.72 -26.09 0.82
N THR A 434 14.93 -26.24 1.38
CA THR A 434 15.12 -26.85 2.70
C THR A 434 14.42 -26.03 3.79
N PHE A 435 14.56 -24.71 3.77
CA PHE A 435 13.91 -23.83 4.74
C PHE A 435 12.39 -23.83 4.58
N LYS A 436 11.89 -23.90 3.33
CA LYS A 436 10.46 -24.11 3.05
C LYS A 436 9.96 -25.42 3.69
N THR A 437 10.67 -26.53 3.52
CA THR A 437 10.30 -27.80 4.15
C THR A 437 10.28 -27.69 5.68
N MET A 438 11.26 -27.01 6.29
CA MET A 438 11.25 -26.77 7.74
C MET A 438 10.00 -26.00 8.21
N ILE A 439 9.54 -25.01 7.42
CA ILE A 439 8.31 -24.26 7.70
C ILE A 439 7.08 -25.18 7.57
N GLU A 440 7.04 -26.05 6.57
CA GLU A 440 5.96 -27.04 6.40
C GLU A 440 5.92 -28.06 7.55
N GLU A 441 7.09 -28.52 8.01
CA GLU A 441 7.24 -29.44 9.15
C GLU A 441 6.78 -28.81 10.47
N ALA A 442 6.94 -27.50 10.63
CA ALA A 442 6.41 -26.77 11.79
C ALA A 442 4.87 -26.65 11.80
N GLY A 443 4.19 -27.06 10.72
CA GLY A 443 2.72 -27.12 10.62
C GLY A 443 2.10 -26.09 9.68
N PHE A 444 2.89 -25.19 9.09
CA PHE A 444 2.38 -24.21 8.13
C PHE A 444 1.99 -24.88 6.80
N ARG A 445 1.01 -24.27 6.13
CA ARG A 445 0.49 -24.70 4.83
C ARG A 445 0.58 -23.57 3.80
N GLN A 446 0.46 -23.94 2.54
CA GLN A 446 0.67 -23.03 1.39
C GLN A 446 2.01 -22.29 1.49
N VAL A 447 3.06 -23.02 1.87
CA VAL A 447 4.38 -22.44 2.06
C VAL A 447 5.00 -22.17 0.69
N SER A 448 5.45 -20.94 0.49
CA SER A 448 6.12 -20.49 -0.72
C SER A 448 7.27 -19.57 -0.39
N TYR A 449 8.23 -19.46 -1.31
CA TYR A 449 9.29 -18.47 -1.22
C TYR A 449 9.41 -17.68 -2.51
N GLU A 450 9.93 -16.46 -2.39
CA GLU A 450 10.22 -15.58 -3.50
C GLU A 450 11.66 -15.09 -3.37
N ASN A 451 12.45 -15.32 -4.42
CA ASN A 451 13.84 -14.88 -4.47
C ASN A 451 13.94 -13.40 -4.86
N LEU A 452 14.64 -12.62 -4.06
CA LEU A 452 15.01 -11.23 -4.33
C LEU A 452 16.46 -11.16 -4.78
N THR A 453 16.74 -10.26 -5.73
CA THR A 453 18.09 -10.04 -6.28
C THR A 453 18.78 -11.36 -6.65
N LEU A 454 18.13 -12.15 -7.52
CA LEU A 454 18.64 -13.44 -8.02
C LEU A 454 18.88 -14.52 -6.95
N GLY A 455 18.28 -14.37 -5.76
CA GLY A 455 18.35 -15.36 -4.68
C GLY A 455 19.35 -15.04 -3.58
N VAL A 456 19.96 -13.84 -3.58
CA VAL A 456 20.77 -13.34 -2.45
C VAL A 456 19.92 -13.27 -1.17
N VAL A 457 18.65 -12.91 -1.31
CA VAL A 457 17.66 -12.85 -0.22
C VAL A 457 16.40 -13.57 -0.69
N ALA A 458 15.69 -14.20 0.23
CA ALA A 458 14.39 -14.80 -0.05
C ALA A 458 13.34 -14.32 0.96
N ILE A 459 12.11 -14.17 0.49
CA ILE A 459 10.93 -14.00 1.34
C ILE A 459 10.19 -15.34 1.38
N HIS A 460 10.19 -15.99 2.53
CA HIS A 460 9.37 -17.17 2.80
C HIS A 460 8.05 -16.76 3.44
N SER A 461 6.96 -17.39 3.02
CA SER A 461 5.60 -17.13 3.49
C SER A 461 4.88 -18.45 3.73
N GLY A 462 4.09 -18.54 4.79
CA GLY A 462 3.21 -19.68 5.08
C GLY A 462 2.00 -19.26 5.89
N PHE A 463 0.96 -20.08 5.88
CA PHE A 463 -0.28 -19.84 6.62
C PHE A 463 -0.50 -20.93 7.66
N LYS A 464 -0.98 -20.55 8.83
CA LYS A 464 -1.56 -21.49 9.79
C LYS A 464 -3.00 -21.75 9.36
N LEU A 465 -3.30 -22.94 8.84
CA LEU A 465 -4.65 -23.32 8.41
C LEU A 465 -5.36 -24.16 9.47
#